data_AF-A0A972ZH85-F1
#
_entry.id   AF-A0A972ZH85-F1
#
_cell.length_a   1.000
_cell.length_b   1.000
_cell.length_c   1.000
_cell.angle_alpha   90.00
_cell.angle_beta   90.00
_cell.angle_gamma   90.00
#
_symmetry.space_group_name_H-M   'P 1'
#
loop_
_entity.id
_entity.type
_entity.pdbx_description
1 polymer ?
#
loop_
_entity_poly.entity_id
_entity_poly.type
_entity_poly.pdbx_seq_one_letter_code
_entity_poly.pdbx_strand_id
1 'polypeptide(L)' 'MKALPLDIGTIHFVGIGGIGMSGIAEVLHNLGYTVQG' A
#
# COMPACT_ATOMS: atom_id res chain seq x y z
N MET A 1 -16.50 -23.89 -1.51
CA MET A 1 -15.16 -23.25 -1.62
C MET A 1 -15.36 -21.75 -1.68
N LYS A 2 -14.72 -20.98 -0.80
CA LYS A 2 -14.76 -19.51 -0.84
C LYS A 2 -13.59 -19.06 -1.72
N ALA A 3 -13.88 -18.36 -2.82
CA ALA A 3 -12.83 -17.80 -3.66
C ALA A 3 -12.02 -16.79 -2.84
N LEU A 4 -10.69 -16.87 -2.94
CA LEU A 4 -9.83 -15.84 -2.36
C LEU A 4 -10.03 -14.55 -3.17
N PRO A 5 -10.12 -13.38 -2.52
CA PRO A 5 -10.11 -12.12 -3.25
C PRO A 5 -8.82 -12.03 -4.07
N LEU A 6 -8.97 -11.71 -5.35
CA LEU A 6 -7.85 -11.52 -6.28
C LEU A 6 -7.29 -10.09 -6.18
N ASP A 7 -7.90 -9.24 -5.35
CA ASP A 7 -7.47 -7.86 -5.16
C ASP A 7 -6.32 -7.78 -4.15
N ILE A 8 -5.44 -6.79 -4.34
CA ILE A 8 -4.23 -6.60 -3.53
C ILE A 8 -4.55 -6.08 -2.12
N GLY A 9 -5.76 -5.59 -1.87
CA GLY A 9 -6.16 -5.00 -0.61
C GLY A 9 -5.33 -3.77 -0.26
N THR A 10 -5.26 -3.46 1.03
CA THR A 10 -4.48 -2.33 1.53
C THR A 10 -3.03 -2.72 1.76
N ILE A 11 -2.09 -1.92 1.24
CA ILE A 11 -0.65 -2.08 1.42
C ILE A 11 -0.23 -1.39 2.72
N HIS A 12 0.32 -2.13 3.70
CA HIS A 12 0.80 -1.57 4.96
C HIS A 12 2.33 -1.45 4.98
N PHE A 13 2.82 -0.23 5.18
CA PHE A 13 4.22 0.14 5.24
C PHE A 13 4.73 0.22 6.67
N VAL A 14 5.49 -0.77 7.12
CA VAL A 14 6.19 -0.68 8.40
C VAL A 14 7.32 0.34 8.28
N GLY A 15 7.25 1.42 9.07
CA GLY A 15 8.25 2.49 9.06
C GLY A 15 8.03 3.54 7.96
N ILE A 16 6.77 3.82 7.60
CA ILE A 16 6.42 4.79 6.55
C ILE A 16 7.01 6.18 6.78
N GLY A 17 7.26 6.59 8.03
CA GLY A 17 7.77 7.93 8.36
C GLY A 17 9.18 8.26 7.85
N GLY A 18 9.93 7.29 7.32
CA GLY A 18 11.22 7.54 6.68
C GLY A 18 11.06 8.10 5.27
N ILE A 19 11.86 9.09 4.88
CA ILE A 19 11.75 9.82 3.59
C ILE A 19 11.67 8.90 2.35
N GLY A 20 12.35 7.76 2.37
CA GLY A 20 12.32 6.79 1.26
C GLY A 20 11.00 6.04 1.16
N MET A 21 10.47 5.61 2.30
CA MET A 21 9.22 4.83 2.36
C MET A 21 8.00 5.73 2.12
N SER A 22 8.01 6.98 2.62
CA SER A 22 6.98 7.97 2.30
C SER A 22 6.85 8.22 0.80
N GLY A 23 7.98 8.35 0.08
CA GLY A 23 7.95 8.58 -1.36
C GLY A 23 7.35 7.40 -2.15
N ILE A 24 7.68 6.17 -1.76
CA ILE A 24 7.09 4.97 -2.36
C ILE A 24 5.58 4.91 -2.08
N ALA A 25 5.18 5.17 -0.83
CA ALA A 25 3.77 5.19 -0.44
C ALA A 25 2.97 6.25 -1.22
N GLU A 26 3.55 7.44 -1.44
CA GLU A 26 2.92 8.51 -2.22
C GLU A 26 2.74 8.12 -3.69
N VAL A 27 3.74 7.50 -4.31
CA VAL A 27 3.62 7.01 -5.70
C VAL A 27 2.51 5.97 -5.83
N LEU A 28 2.45 5.00 -4.91
CA LEU A 28 1.41 3.97 -4.93
C LEU A 28 0.02 4.56 -4.69
N HIS A 29 -0.10 5.53 -3.77
CA HIS A 29 -1.33 6.26 -3.56
C HIS A 29 -1.80 6.97 -4.84
N ASN A 30 -0.89 7.64 -5.55
CA ASN A 30 -1.18 8.33 -6.81
C ASN A 30 -1.56 7.36 -7.94
N LEU A 31 -1.11 6.11 -7.89
CA LEU A 31 -1.50 5.05 -8.81
C LEU A 31 -2.85 4.39 -8.44
N GLY A 32 -3.50 4.83 -7.36
CA GLY A 32 -4.81 4.34 -6.94
C GLY A 32 -4.76 3.14 -5.99
N TYR A 33 -3.59 2.78 -5.47
CA TYR A 33 -3.50 1.78 -4.42
C TYR A 33 -3.87 2.36 -3.06
N THR A 34 -4.55 1.55 -2.24
CA THR A 34 -4.79 1.89 -0.84
C THR A 34 -3.52 1.60 -0.05
N VAL A 35 -2.95 2.63 0.56
CA VAL A 35 -1.75 2.52 1.39
C VAL A 35 -2.04 2.99 2.82
N GLN A 36 -1.38 2.35 3.77
CA GLN A 36 -1.32 2.76 5.18
C GLN A 36 0.11 2.47 5.68
N GLY A 37 0.49 2.99 6.84
CA GLY A 37 1.81 2.71 7.41
C GLY A 37 1.87 3.00 8.89
#